data_AF-A0A6P8JDH5-F1
#
_entry.id   AF-A0A6P8JDH5-F1
#
_cell.length_a   1.000
_cell.length_b   1.000
_cell.length_c   1.000
_cell.angle_alpha   90.00
_cell.angle_beta   90.00
_cell.angle_gamma   90.00
#
_symmetry.space_group_name_H-M   'P 1'
#
loop_
_entity.id
_entity.type
_entity.pdbx_description
1 polymer ?
#
loop_
_entity_poly.entity_id
_entity_poly.type
_entity_poly.pdbx_seq_one_letter_code
_entity_poly.pdbx_strand_id
1 'polypeptide(L)'
;MTKGTTSFGKRHNKTHTICRRCGNSSYHLQKSKCSQCGYPAPKTRSFNWSRKAKGRKAQGTGRMRYLKNLRRRFRNGLREGGATKKRAN
;
A
#
# COMPACT_ATOMS: atom_id res chain seq x y z
N MET A 1 -5.72 25.57 -33.44
CA MET A 1 -5.20 24.76 -32.32
C MET A 1 -5.06 23.31 -32.77
N THR A 2 -3.84 22.82 -32.97
CA THR A 2 -3.59 21.42 -33.38
C THR A 2 -3.53 20.50 -32.17
N LYS A 3 -4.08 19.29 -32.31
CA LYS A 3 -3.93 18.19 -31.34
C LYS A 3 -2.61 17.46 -31.60
N GLY A 4 -2.17 16.62 -30.67
CA GLY A 4 -1.00 15.77 -30.87
C GLY A 4 0.31 16.49 -30.56
N THR A 5 1.34 16.30 -31.37
CA THR A 5 2.74 16.66 -31.11
C THR A 5 2.91 18.10 -30.60
N THR A 6 2.28 19.08 -31.24
CA THR A 6 2.35 20.50 -30.86
C THR A 6 1.82 20.76 -29.45
N SER A 7 0.84 19.99 -28.99
CA SER A 7 0.26 20.08 -27.65
C SER A 7 1.08 19.32 -26.58
N PHE A 8 1.76 18.24 -26.95
CA PHE A 8 2.55 17.42 -26.01
C PHE A 8 3.80 18.17 -25.50
N GLY A 9 4.43 19.01 -26.33
CA GLY A 9 5.59 19.82 -25.92
C GLY A 9 5.33 20.75 -24.73
N LYS A 10 4.07 21.12 -24.49
CA LYS A 10 3.67 22.01 -23.39
C LYS A 10 3.38 21.29 -22.06
N ARG A 11 3.55 19.96 -21.97
CA ARG A 11 3.17 19.16 -20.79
C ARG A 11 4.25 19.13 -19.69
N HIS A 12 4.74 20.31 -19.27
CA HIS A 12 5.74 20.42 -18.19
C HIS A 12 5.12 20.37 -16.79
N ASN A 13 3.91 20.92 -16.61
CA ASN A 13 3.20 20.95 -15.32
C ASN A 13 2.77 19.55 -14.85
N LYS A 14 2.91 19.28 -13.55
CA LYS A 14 2.54 17.98 -12.96
C LYS A 14 1.24 18.08 -12.20
N THR A 15 0.29 17.20 -12.53
CA THR A 15 -0.97 17.06 -11.79
C THR A 15 -0.84 16.06 -10.66
N HIS A 16 -0.11 14.97 -10.89
CA HIS A 16 0.08 13.87 -9.96
C HIS A 16 1.54 13.71 -9.53
N THR A 17 1.74 13.47 -8.22
CA THR A 17 3.04 13.14 -7.61
C THR A 17 2.91 11.90 -6.72
N ILE A 18 4.03 11.47 -6.12
CA ILE A 18 4.08 10.29 -5.26
C ILE A 18 3.29 10.53 -3.97
N CYS A 19 2.33 9.64 -3.70
CA CYS A 19 1.55 9.67 -2.47
C CYS A 19 2.32 9.05 -1.29
N ARG A 20 2.44 9.77 -0.17
CA ARG A 20 3.13 9.31 1.05
C ARG A 20 2.57 8.00 1.64
N ARG A 21 1.25 7.78 1.56
CA ARG A 21 0.61 6.55 2.08
C ARG A 21 0.86 5.30 1.22
N CYS A 22 0.64 5.40 -0.09
CA CYS A 22 0.63 4.24 -0.97
C CYS A 22 1.82 4.14 -1.93
N GLY A 23 2.75 5.09 -1.91
CA GLY A 23 3.97 5.09 -2.74
C GLY A 23 3.75 5.21 -4.25
N ASN A 24 2.50 5.37 -4.71
CA ASN A 24 2.17 5.46 -6.13
C ASN A 24 2.11 6.94 -6.58
N SER A 25 2.47 7.21 -7.84
CA SER A 25 2.27 8.53 -8.47
C SER A 25 0.79 8.75 -8.77
N SER A 26 0.07 9.24 -7.76
CA SER A 26 -1.40 9.34 -7.77
C SER A 26 -1.91 10.46 -6.87
N TYR A 27 -1.02 11.17 -6.18
CA TYR A 27 -1.39 12.30 -5.35
C TYR A 27 -1.63 13.53 -6.21
N HIS A 28 -2.87 14.00 -6.29
CA HIS A 28 -3.21 15.20 -7.03
C HIS A 28 -2.78 16.44 -6.24
N LEU A 29 -1.87 17.26 -6.77
CA LEU A 29 -1.30 18.41 -6.07
C LEU A 29 -2.36 19.47 -5.73
N GLN A 30 -3.05 20.01 -6.74
CA GLN A 30 -4.03 21.07 -6.53
C GLN A 30 -5.20 20.65 -5.63
N LYS A 31 -5.76 19.45 -5.85
CA LYS A 31 -6.89 18.92 -5.07
C LYS A 31 -6.47 18.29 -3.73
N SER A 32 -5.17 18.26 -3.45
CA SER A 32 -4.58 17.66 -2.24
C SER A 32 -5.12 16.26 -1.93
N LYS A 33 -5.37 15.43 -2.95
CA LYS A 33 -6.06 14.13 -2.78
C LYS A 33 -5.44 13.03 -3.64
N CYS A 34 -5.18 11.88 -3.03
CA CYS A 34 -4.70 10.71 -3.74
C CYS A 34 -5.84 9.98 -4.46
N SER A 35 -5.72 9.86 -5.78
CA SER A 35 -6.65 9.10 -6.61
C SER A 35 -6.56 7.61 -6.36
N GLN A 36 -5.49 7.08 -5.75
CA GLN A 36 -5.32 5.64 -5.54
C GLN A 36 -5.84 5.20 -4.17
N CYS A 37 -5.35 5.79 -3.08
CA CYS A 37 -5.67 5.38 -1.71
C CYS A 37 -6.57 6.36 -0.95
N GLY A 38 -6.89 7.53 -1.51
CA GLY A 38 -7.76 8.52 -0.88
C GLY A 38 -7.11 9.42 0.18
N TYR A 39 -5.77 9.36 0.36
CA TYR A 39 -5.04 10.28 1.26
C TYR A 39 -5.45 11.73 0.95
N PRO A 40 -5.78 12.58 1.95
CA PRO A 40 -5.56 12.42 3.40
C PRO A 40 -6.62 11.61 4.16
N ALA A 41 -7.74 11.22 3.55
CA ALA A 41 -8.85 10.56 4.26
C ALA A 41 -8.38 9.35 5.09
N PRO A 42 -8.91 9.12 6.31
CA PRO A 42 -8.43 8.06 7.19
C PRO A 42 -8.69 6.66 6.61
N LYS A 43 -9.87 6.46 6.02
CA LYS A 43 -10.20 5.20 5.33
C LYS A 43 -9.46 5.10 4.00
N THR A 44 -8.90 3.92 3.73
CA THR A 44 -8.30 3.64 2.42
C THR A 44 -9.40 3.49 1.38
N ARG A 45 -9.30 4.26 0.29
CA ARG A 45 -10.25 4.21 -0.82
C ARG A 45 -10.27 2.81 -1.44
N SER A 46 -11.46 2.20 -1.49
CA SER A 46 -11.73 0.94 -2.16
C SER A 46 -13.13 0.95 -2.75
N PHE A 47 -13.33 0.24 -3.86
CA PHE A 47 -14.64 0.14 -4.52
C PHE A 47 -14.95 -1.30 -4.87
N ASN A 48 -16.20 -1.72 -4.66
CA ASN A 48 -16.65 -3.10 -4.88
C ASN A 48 -16.56 -3.53 -6.34
N TRP A 49 -16.82 -2.62 -7.27
CA TRP A 49 -16.72 -2.86 -8.71
C TRP A 49 -15.27 -3.10 -9.18
N SER A 50 -14.25 -2.78 -8.37
CA SER A 50 -12.84 -2.96 -8.74
C SER A 50 -12.15 -4.09 -7.95
N ARG A 51 -12.52 -5.34 -8.25
CA ARG A 51 -11.98 -6.54 -7.56
C ARG A 51 -10.46 -6.66 -7.67
N LYS A 52 -9.89 -6.40 -8.86
CA LYS A 52 -8.43 -6.42 -9.09
C LYS A 52 -7.69 -5.37 -8.26
N ALA A 53 -8.25 -4.17 -8.14
CA ALA A 53 -7.64 -3.10 -7.34
C ALA A 53 -7.63 -3.43 -5.84
N LYS A 54 -8.69 -4.05 -5.33
CA LYS A 54 -8.72 -4.57 -3.96
C LYS A 54 -7.63 -5.62 -3.74
N GLY A 55 -7.52 -6.60 -4.64
CA GLY A 55 -6.53 -7.68 -4.54
C GLY A 55 -5.08 -7.19 -4.42
N ARG A 56 -4.68 -6.19 -5.21
CA ARG A 56 -3.31 -5.62 -5.15
C ARG A 56 -2.93 -5.02 -3.79
N LYS A 57 -3.91 -4.62 -2.98
CA LYS A 57 -3.71 -3.96 -1.68
C LYS A 57 -4.18 -4.81 -0.50
N ALA A 58 -4.64 -6.02 -0.74
CA ALA A 58 -5.17 -6.89 0.30
C ALA A 58 -4.07 -7.26 1.30
N GLN A 59 -4.49 -7.57 2.53
CA GLN A 59 -3.61 -8.12 3.55
C GLN A 59 -2.92 -9.39 3.01
N GLY A 60 -1.60 -9.46 3.16
CA GLY A 60 -0.78 -10.57 2.62
C GLY A 60 0.13 -10.20 1.46
N THR A 61 -0.11 -9.07 0.76
CA THR A 61 0.76 -8.65 -0.37
C THR A 61 2.05 -7.94 0.05
N GLY A 62 2.17 -7.57 1.33
CA GLY A 62 3.31 -6.83 1.87
C GLY A 62 4.20 -7.65 2.81
N ARG A 63 5.06 -6.97 3.56
CA ARG A 63 6.03 -7.61 4.48
C ARG A 63 5.39 -8.38 5.64
N MET A 64 4.15 -8.04 6.01
CA MET A 64 3.38 -8.73 7.06
C MET A 64 4.16 -8.98 8.37
N ARG A 65 5.01 -8.03 8.79
CA ARG A 65 6.01 -8.22 9.86
C ARG A 65 5.43 -8.81 11.15
N TYR A 66 4.28 -8.30 11.58
CA TYR A 66 3.59 -8.80 12.77
C TYR A 66 2.83 -10.10 12.49
N LEU A 67 1.91 -10.06 11.53
CA LEU A 67 0.96 -11.13 11.25
C LEU A 67 1.64 -12.43 10.77
N LYS A 68 2.78 -12.35 10.08
CA LYS A 68 3.58 -13.52 9.66
C LYS A 68 4.07 -14.33 10.86
N ASN A 69 4.51 -13.64 11.91
CA ASN A 69 5.01 -14.27 13.14
C ASN A 69 3.88 -14.69 14.07
N LEU A 70 2.73 -14.04 13.99
CA LEU A 70 1.58 -14.27 14.84
C LEU A 70 1.08 -15.72 14.77
N ARG A 71 1.00 -16.32 13.57
CA ARG A 71 0.59 -17.73 13.41
C ARG A 71 1.53 -18.71 14.14
N ARG A 72 2.83 -18.44 14.17
CA ARG A 72 3.80 -19.25 14.93
C ARG A 72 3.63 -19.04 16.43
N ARG A 73 3.46 -17.78 16.87
CA ARG A 73 3.22 -17.46 18.28
C ARG A 73 1.97 -18.15 18.82
N PHE A 74 0.86 -18.13 18.08
CA PHE A 74 -0.37 -18.83 18.49
C PHE A 74 -0.19 -20.34 18.60
N ARG A 75 0.49 -20.99 17.65
CA ARG A 75 0.81 -22.43 17.75
C ARG A 75 1.67 -22.77 18.96
N ASN A 76 2.48 -21.82 19.41
CA ASN A 76 3.32 -21.95 20.58
C ASN A 76 2.64 -21.46 21.88
N GLY A 77 1.32 -21.22 21.85
CA GLY A 77 0.54 -20.80 23.02
C GLY A 77 0.87 -19.40 23.52
N LEU A 78 1.36 -18.51 22.66
CA LEU A 78 1.78 -17.13 23.01
C LEU A 78 2.81 -17.08 24.16
N ARG A 79 3.60 -18.14 24.35
CA ARG A 79 4.62 -18.22 25.40
C ARG A 79 5.60 -17.05 25.33
N GLU A 80 5.91 -16.48 26.48
CA GLU A 80 6.89 -15.42 26.68
C GLU A 80 8.00 -15.94 27.62
N GLY A 81 9.27 -15.60 27.36
CA GLY A 81 10.39 -15.86 28.30
C GLY A 81 10.94 -17.29 28.41
N GLY A 82 10.67 -18.23 27.49
CA GLY A 82 11.19 -19.61 27.57
C GLY A 82 12.47 -19.87 26.77
N ALA A 83 13.55 -20.33 27.43
CA ALA A 83 14.74 -20.84 26.75
C ALA A 83 14.46 -22.17 26.02
N THR A 84 15.03 -22.36 24.82
CA THR A 84 14.91 -23.64 24.12
C THR A 84 15.72 -24.69 24.88
N LYS A 85 15.10 -25.80 25.30
CA LYS A 85 15.85 -26.91 25.91
C LYS A 85 16.88 -27.43 24.89
N LYS A 86 18.17 -27.43 25.25
CA LYS A 86 19.22 -28.07 24.44
C LYS A 86 18.92 -29.57 24.35
N ARG A 87 18.95 -30.14 23.15
CA ARG A 87 18.87 -31.60 22.97
C ARG A 87 20.22 -32.20 23.38
N ALA A 88 20.21 -33.23 24.22
CA ALA A 88 21.40 -34.03 24.48
C ALA A 88 21.67 -34.92 23.27
N ASN A 89 22.96 -35.09 22.92
CA ASN A 89 23.41 -36.00 21.87
C ASN A 89 23.02 -37.45 22.17
#